data_AF-A0A2E8MJD8-F1
#
_entry.id   AF-A0A2E8MJD8-F1
#
_cell.length_a   1.000
_cell.length_b   1.000
_cell.length_c   1.000
_cell.angle_alpha   90.00
_cell.angle_beta   90.00
_cell.angle_gamma   90.00
#
_symmetry.space_group_name_H-M   'P 1'
#
loop_
_entity.id
_entity.type
_entity.pdbx_description
1 polymer ?
#
loop_
_entity_poly.entity_id
_entity_poly.type
_entity_poly.pdbx_seq_one_letter_code
_entity_poly.pdbx_strand_id
1 'polypeptide(L)'
;DALRDKARFLRVLTIDAKTYTYWYKRPYISTGPVVSGVQSEGVKRILGTVPIEKDGSLSFFAPSGIPLHFQLLDEQYRALQTMRSFTGVMPGERRGCVGCHESRSSTPQSYTRVALARHPTRITPPPWGEDTVSFERYVRPVLKRYCSECHEGDGDATKTLDLSARPGKLGFDQTYWLLTGNPTWGKPYRQPANAPPGFGIAGMLMVEGYDTRDPVAYQTPKPMTRLSYKSPLIDLASSGKHYKVKVDALSLRKLIAWVDTMCPYRGDEEVRQINDPKFQGVDWLSIKPRIKTAPRVIRPGPVDEKTYSHR
;
A
#
# COMPACT_ATOMS: atom_id res chain seq x y z
N ASP A 1 -4.66 -21.99 -11.23
CA ASP A 1 -3.59 -22.19 -12.24
C ASP A 1 -2.95 -20.90 -12.73
N ALA A 2 -3.67 -19.94 -13.31
CA ALA A 2 -3.08 -18.71 -13.87
C ALA A 2 -2.14 -17.90 -12.92
N LEU A 3 -2.38 -17.95 -11.61
CA LEU A 3 -1.50 -17.33 -10.61
C LEU A 3 -0.25 -18.16 -10.31
N ARG A 4 -0.33 -19.49 -10.35
CA ARG A 4 0.73 -20.40 -9.93
C ARG A 4 1.98 -20.21 -10.79
N ASP A 5 1.81 -20.02 -12.10
CA ASP A 5 2.92 -19.88 -13.03
C ASP A 5 3.59 -18.51 -12.96
N LYS A 6 2.90 -17.51 -12.40
CA LYS A 6 3.35 -16.10 -12.35
C LYS A 6 3.87 -15.69 -10.99
N ALA A 7 3.32 -16.23 -9.90
CA ALA A 7 3.68 -15.85 -8.55
C ALA A 7 5.14 -16.25 -8.25
N ARG A 8 5.91 -15.29 -7.74
CA ARG A 8 7.32 -15.48 -7.34
C ARG A 8 7.58 -15.05 -5.91
N PHE A 9 6.87 -14.04 -5.44
CA PHE A 9 7.06 -13.51 -4.09
C PHE A 9 5.74 -13.27 -3.39
N LEU A 10 5.73 -13.47 -2.08
CA LEU A 10 4.72 -12.95 -1.18
C LEU A 10 5.27 -11.65 -0.58
N ARG A 11 4.62 -10.51 -0.84
CA ARG A 11 4.87 -9.28 -0.09
C ARG A 11 4.17 -9.38 1.25
N VAL A 12 4.90 -9.09 2.32
CA VAL A 12 4.36 -8.95 3.67
C VAL A 12 4.35 -7.47 4.01
N LEU A 13 3.20 -6.94 4.41
CA LEU A 13 3.05 -5.55 4.82
C LEU A 13 2.15 -5.44 6.05
N THR A 14 2.32 -4.36 6.79
CA THR A 14 1.52 -4.01 7.96
C THR A 14 0.91 -2.62 7.80
N ILE A 15 -0.11 -2.36 8.61
CA ILE A 15 -0.65 -1.01 8.81
C ILE A 15 -0.20 -0.57 10.19
N ASP A 16 0.59 0.49 10.25
CA ASP A 16 1.12 1.01 11.52
C ASP A 16 -0.04 1.44 12.42
N ALA A 17 0.13 1.22 13.73
CA ALA A 17 -0.87 1.58 14.72
C ALA A 17 -1.13 3.09 14.69
N LYS A 18 -2.39 3.47 14.52
CA LYS A 18 -2.81 4.87 14.58
C LYS A 18 -2.90 5.32 16.04
N THR A 19 -1.87 6.01 16.50
CA THR A 19 -1.75 6.57 17.86
C THR A 19 -1.98 8.09 17.90
N TYR A 20 -2.37 8.66 16.77
CA TYR A 20 -2.49 10.09 16.53
C TYR A 20 -3.93 10.46 16.12
N THR A 21 -4.34 11.70 16.39
CA THR A 21 -5.70 12.17 16.08
C THR A 21 -5.80 13.69 16.01
N TYR A 22 -6.74 14.21 15.21
CA TYR A 22 -7.07 15.64 15.21
C TYR A 22 -7.92 16.03 16.43
N TRP A 23 -9.04 15.34 16.68
CA TRP A 23 -10.15 15.74 17.57
C TRP A 23 -10.87 17.05 17.23
N TYR A 24 -10.17 18.11 16.82
CA TYR A 24 -10.77 19.45 16.65
C TYR A 24 -11.38 19.74 15.28
N LYS A 25 -11.17 18.86 14.28
CA LYS A 25 -11.70 19.05 12.94
C LYS A 25 -12.17 17.76 12.33
N ARG A 26 -13.24 17.84 11.54
CA ARG A 26 -13.72 16.73 10.73
C ARG A 26 -12.74 16.49 9.57
N PRO A 27 -12.13 15.30 9.46
CA PRO A 27 -11.30 14.96 8.31
C PRO A 27 -12.17 14.80 7.05
N TYR A 28 -11.55 14.94 5.87
CA TYR A 28 -12.22 14.74 4.58
C TYR A 28 -12.83 13.32 4.48
N ILE A 29 -12.08 12.34 4.97
CA ILE A 29 -12.48 10.93 5.09
C ILE A 29 -12.71 10.63 6.58
N SER A 30 -13.36 9.52 6.94
CA SER A 30 -13.83 9.24 8.32
C SER A 30 -12.74 9.18 9.41
N THR A 31 -11.44 9.21 9.08
CA THR A 31 -10.35 9.20 10.06
C THR A 31 -9.29 10.29 9.80
N GLY A 32 -8.74 10.87 10.87
CA GLY A 32 -7.78 11.97 10.82
C GLY A 32 -6.56 11.74 11.72
N PRO A 33 -5.33 12.14 11.32
CA PRO A 33 -4.92 12.60 10.01
C PRO A 33 -5.22 11.67 8.86
N VAL A 34 -5.54 12.29 7.73
CA VAL A 34 -5.89 11.59 6.50
C VAL A 34 -4.61 11.12 5.84
N VAL A 35 -4.47 9.80 5.73
CA VAL A 35 -3.29 9.14 5.13
C VAL A 35 -3.44 9.00 3.62
N SER A 36 -4.68 8.82 3.13
CA SER A 36 -4.99 8.66 1.71
C SER A 36 -6.26 9.43 1.37
N GLY A 37 -6.31 10.01 0.16
CA GLY A 37 -7.52 10.54 -0.44
C GLY A 37 -8.39 9.48 -1.12
N VAL A 38 -7.94 8.22 -1.19
CA VAL A 38 -8.63 7.11 -1.87
C VAL A 38 -9.55 6.33 -0.94
N GLN A 39 -9.14 6.15 0.32
CA GLN A 39 -9.90 5.38 1.31
C GLN A 39 -9.50 5.71 2.74
N SER A 40 -10.32 5.26 3.69
CA SER A 40 -9.98 5.28 5.12
C SER A 40 -8.89 4.26 5.44
N GLU A 41 -7.63 4.69 5.50
CA GLU A 41 -6.52 3.81 5.84
C GLU A 41 -5.53 4.41 6.85
N GLY A 42 -4.73 3.52 7.45
CA GLY A 42 -3.55 3.86 8.23
C GLY A 42 -2.28 3.84 7.37
N VAL A 43 -1.16 4.23 7.98
CA VAL A 43 0.15 4.26 7.32
C VAL A 43 0.58 2.85 6.93
N LYS A 44 0.99 2.67 5.67
CA LYS A 44 1.38 1.38 5.08
C LYS A 44 2.89 1.19 5.19
N ARG A 45 3.29 0.05 5.73
CA ARG A 45 4.70 -0.35 5.85
C ARG A 45 4.91 -1.72 5.22
N ILE A 46 5.86 -1.81 4.29
CA ILE A 46 6.23 -3.08 3.68
C ILE A 46 7.35 -3.69 4.52
N LEU A 47 7.09 -4.85 5.12
CA LEU A 47 8.08 -5.59 5.92
C LEU A 47 9.09 -6.30 5.02
N GLY A 48 8.68 -6.64 3.80
CA GLY A 48 9.56 -7.21 2.79
C GLY A 48 8.86 -8.25 1.93
N THR A 49 9.66 -9.17 1.39
CA THR A 49 9.19 -10.24 0.50
C THR A 49 9.71 -11.60 0.93
N VAL A 50 8.93 -12.64 0.66
CA VAL A 50 9.29 -14.05 0.86
C VAL A 50 9.18 -14.77 -0.49
N PRO A 51 10.18 -15.56 -0.92
CA PRO A 51 10.09 -16.31 -2.16
C PRO A 51 9.03 -17.41 -2.07
N ILE A 52 8.34 -17.65 -3.19
CA ILE A 52 7.36 -18.73 -3.35
C ILE A 52 8.05 -19.89 -4.06
N GLU A 53 7.84 -21.10 -3.57
CA GLU A 53 8.36 -22.33 -4.17
C GLU A 53 7.71 -22.62 -5.53
N LYS A 54 8.37 -23.46 -6.35
CA LYS A 54 7.82 -23.92 -7.63
C LYS A 54 6.46 -24.63 -7.47
N ASP A 55 6.23 -25.31 -6.34
CA ASP A 55 4.95 -25.97 -6.06
C ASP A 55 3.85 -24.99 -5.58
N GLY A 56 4.17 -23.70 -5.43
CA GLY A 56 3.29 -22.63 -4.95
C GLY A 56 3.28 -22.48 -3.43
N SER A 57 4.02 -23.30 -2.68
CA SER A 57 4.08 -23.24 -1.23
C SER A 57 5.09 -22.20 -0.73
N LEU A 58 4.92 -21.75 0.50
CA LEU A 58 5.87 -20.88 1.21
C LEU A 58 5.74 -21.09 2.71
N SER A 59 6.83 -20.85 3.44
CA SER A 59 6.87 -20.86 4.91
C SER A 59 7.91 -19.85 5.36
N PHE A 60 7.55 -18.98 6.30
CA PHE A 60 8.41 -17.91 6.78
C PHE A 60 8.14 -17.55 8.24
N PHE A 61 9.13 -16.92 8.87
CA PHE A 61 8.96 -16.31 10.19
C PHE A 61 8.16 -15.02 10.07
N ALA A 62 6.94 -15.05 10.58
CA ALA A 62 6.06 -13.90 10.62
C ALA A 62 6.26 -13.12 11.93
N PRO A 63 6.35 -11.78 11.90
CA PRO A 63 6.40 -10.99 13.11
C PRO A 63 5.07 -11.10 13.87
N SER A 64 5.17 -11.36 15.17
CA SER A 64 4.02 -11.55 16.05
C SER A 64 3.47 -10.24 16.58
N GLY A 65 2.18 -10.21 16.93
CA GLY A 65 1.56 -9.08 17.62
C GLY A 65 1.27 -7.86 16.74
N ILE A 66 1.45 -7.95 15.42
CA ILE A 66 1.11 -6.91 14.44
C ILE A 66 0.15 -7.44 13.36
N PRO A 67 -0.69 -6.58 12.76
CA PRO A 67 -1.54 -6.99 11.65
C PRO A 67 -0.70 -7.22 10.39
N LEU A 68 -0.85 -8.40 9.80
CA LEU A 68 -0.16 -8.81 8.59
C LEU A 68 -1.13 -8.87 7.42
N HIS A 69 -0.71 -8.26 6.32
CA HIS A 69 -1.36 -8.30 5.02
C HIS A 69 -0.41 -8.89 3.99
N PHE A 70 -0.99 -9.52 2.97
CA PHE A 70 -0.24 -10.23 1.95
C PHE A 70 -0.61 -9.80 0.54
N GLN A 71 0.39 -9.75 -0.34
CA GLN A 71 0.18 -9.59 -1.78
C GLN A 71 1.00 -10.65 -2.53
N LEU A 72 0.37 -11.35 -3.46
CA LEU A 72 1.09 -12.21 -4.40
C LEU A 72 1.70 -11.35 -5.48
N LEU A 73 3.00 -11.53 -5.71
CA LEU A 73 3.76 -10.74 -6.68
C LEU A 73 4.33 -11.61 -7.79
N ASP A 74 4.47 -11.04 -8.98
CA ASP A 74 5.27 -11.60 -10.08
C ASP A 74 6.78 -11.35 -9.91
N GLU A 75 7.56 -11.76 -10.91
CA GLU A 75 9.02 -11.58 -10.94
C GLU A 75 9.45 -10.10 -11.02
N GLN A 76 8.58 -9.21 -11.50
CA GLN A 76 8.78 -7.76 -11.50
C GLN A 76 8.23 -7.08 -10.23
N TYR A 77 7.86 -7.86 -9.21
CA TYR A 77 7.27 -7.40 -7.95
C TYR A 77 5.90 -6.71 -8.10
N ARG A 78 5.17 -6.91 -9.20
CA ARG A 78 3.82 -6.36 -9.40
C ARG A 78 2.78 -7.22 -8.71
N ALA A 79 1.78 -6.60 -8.08
CA ALA A 79 0.71 -7.34 -7.40
C ALA A 79 -0.22 -8.06 -8.38
N LEU A 80 -0.21 -9.39 -8.30
CA LEU A 80 -1.14 -10.28 -8.99
C LEU A 80 -2.48 -10.38 -8.26
N GLN A 81 -2.43 -10.39 -6.92
CA GLN A 81 -3.60 -10.38 -6.05
C GLN A 81 -3.24 -9.78 -4.68
N THR A 82 -4.19 -9.12 -4.04
CA THR A 82 -4.02 -8.48 -2.73
C THR A 82 -5.01 -9.01 -1.70
N MET A 83 -4.53 -9.33 -0.50
CA MET A 83 -5.38 -9.64 0.64
C MET A 83 -5.97 -8.34 1.20
N ARG A 84 -7.30 -8.22 1.17
CA ARG A 84 -8.04 -7.05 1.68
C ARG A 84 -8.47 -7.15 3.15
N SER A 85 -8.04 -8.21 3.82
CA SER A 85 -8.16 -8.40 5.27
C SER A 85 -6.76 -8.46 5.90
N PHE A 86 -6.68 -8.62 7.21
CA PHE A 86 -5.44 -8.88 7.91
C PHE A 86 -5.52 -10.20 8.68
N THR A 87 -4.35 -10.75 8.98
CA THR A 87 -4.18 -11.85 9.94
C THR A 87 -3.09 -11.45 10.94
N GLY A 88 -2.88 -12.26 11.97
CA GLY A 88 -1.79 -12.11 12.91
C GLY A 88 -1.42 -13.46 13.51
N VAL A 89 -0.26 -13.49 14.17
CA VAL A 89 0.22 -14.63 14.95
C VAL A 89 0.73 -14.12 16.30
N MET A 90 0.59 -14.96 17.33
CA MET A 90 1.18 -14.75 18.65
C MET A 90 2.63 -15.28 18.68
N PRO A 91 3.46 -14.87 19.66
CA PRO A 91 4.78 -15.45 19.85
C PRO A 91 4.70 -16.98 19.99
N GLY A 92 5.49 -17.71 19.20
CA GLY A 92 5.50 -19.18 19.17
C GLY A 92 4.35 -19.84 18.41
N GLU A 93 3.36 -19.08 17.92
CA GLU A 93 2.25 -19.64 17.16
C GLU A 93 2.70 -20.04 15.75
N ARG A 94 2.28 -21.24 15.31
CA ARG A 94 2.37 -21.67 13.91
C ARG A 94 0.98 -21.66 13.29
N ARG A 95 0.84 -20.91 12.18
CA ARG A 95 -0.42 -20.79 11.45
C ARG A 95 -0.23 -21.09 9.96
N GLY A 96 -1.18 -21.80 9.37
CA GLY A 96 -1.21 -22.12 7.94
C GLY A 96 -2.51 -21.64 7.28
N CYS A 97 -2.47 -21.46 5.96
CA CYS A 97 -3.64 -21.25 5.12
C CYS A 97 -3.63 -22.23 3.94
N VAL A 98 -4.82 -22.63 3.46
CA VAL A 98 -4.96 -23.58 2.34
C VAL A 98 -4.55 -22.94 1.02
N GLY A 99 -4.84 -21.65 0.86
CA GLY A 99 -4.50 -20.86 -0.32
C GLY A 99 -4.84 -19.39 -0.13
N CYS A 100 -4.48 -18.57 -1.12
CA CYS A 100 -4.72 -17.14 -1.09
C CYS A 100 -6.19 -16.85 -1.41
N HIS A 101 -7.02 -16.71 -0.36
CA HIS A 101 -8.47 -16.48 -0.42
C HIS A 101 -9.35 -17.73 -0.60
N GLU A 102 -8.81 -18.91 -0.26
CA GLU A 102 -9.60 -20.14 -0.12
C GLU A 102 -10.51 -20.11 1.11
N SER A 103 -11.60 -20.88 1.08
CA SER A 103 -12.50 -21.00 2.22
C SER A 103 -11.78 -21.52 3.46
N ARG A 104 -12.11 -20.96 4.63
CA ARG A 104 -11.58 -21.41 5.93
C ARG A 104 -12.04 -22.81 6.30
N SER A 105 -13.12 -23.28 5.68
CA SER A 105 -13.67 -24.63 5.85
C SER A 105 -13.14 -25.63 4.82
N SER A 106 -12.22 -25.21 3.94
CA SER A 106 -11.58 -26.12 2.99
C SER A 106 -10.51 -26.97 3.68
N THR A 107 -10.50 -28.26 3.37
CA THR A 107 -9.40 -29.14 3.77
C THR A 107 -8.21 -28.94 2.83
N PRO A 108 -6.98 -28.78 3.33
CA PRO A 108 -5.81 -28.74 2.47
C PRO A 108 -5.63 -30.08 1.74
N GLN A 109 -5.13 -30.04 0.51
CA GLN A 109 -4.78 -31.26 -0.22
C GLN A 109 -3.68 -32.04 0.52
N SER A 110 -3.83 -33.37 0.60
CA SER A 110 -2.90 -34.30 1.27
C SER A 110 -1.60 -34.54 0.49
N TYR A 111 -0.86 -33.47 0.17
CA TYR A 111 0.49 -33.57 -0.39
C TYR A 111 1.48 -32.81 0.49
N THR A 112 2.66 -33.40 0.69
CA THR A 112 3.78 -32.73 1.35
C THR A 112 4.19 -31.52 0.52
N ARG A 113 4.00 -30.32 1.07
CA ARG A 113 4.45 -29.07 0.45
C ARG A 113 5.94 -28.87 0.70
N VAL A 114 6.68 -28.46 -0.32
CA VAL A 114 8.14 -28.28 -0.24
C VAL A 114 8.51 -27.32 0.89
N ALA A 115 7.76 -26.23 1.04
CA ALA A 115 8.04 -25.24 2.08
C ALA A 115 7.80 -25.73 3.52
N LEU A 116 7.03 -26.81 3.73
CA LEU A 116 6.80 -27.38 5.07
C LEU A 116 7.89 -28.38 5.49
N ALA A 117 8.63 -28.92 4.53
CA ALA A 117 9.72 -29.85 4.76
C ALA A 117 11.06 -29.18 5.10
N ARG A 118 11.13 -27.84 5.02
CA ARG A 118 12.34 -27.06 5.29
C ARG A 118 12.11 -26.02 6.38
N HIS A 119 13.21 -25.51 6.91
CA HIS A 119 13.18 -24.43 7.89
C HIS A 119 12.50 -23.18 7.29
N PRO A 120 11.63 -22.48 8.03
CA PRO A 120 10.97 -21.27 7.53
C PRO A 120 11.98 -20.23 7.06
N THR A 121 11.63 -19.54 5.98
CA THR A 121 12.46 -18.49 5.38
C THR A 121 12.34 -17.18 6.18
N ARG A 122 13.40 -16.38 6.27
CA ARG A 122 13.31 -15.01 6.83
C ARG A 122 12.81 -14.04 5.76
N ILE A 123 12.04 -13.03 6.17
CA ILE A 123 11.56 -11.98 5.26
C ILE A 123 12.77 -11.20 4.73
N THR A 124 12.89 -11.06 3.41
CA THR A 124 13.90 -10.19 2.80
C THR A 124 13.41 -8.74 2.88
N PRO A 125 14.11 -7.83 3.58
CA PRO A 125 13.69 -6.44 3.71
C PRO A 125 13.56 -5.74 2.35
N PRO A 126 12.67 -4.73 2.23
CA PRO A 126 12.58 -3.95 1.00
C PRO A 126 13.85 -3.10 0.79
N PRO A 127 14.16 -2.72 -0.46
CA PRO A 127 15.39 -1.97 -0.78
C PRO A 127 15.39 -0.52 -0.28
N TRP A 128 14.29 -0.04 0.31
CA TRP A 128 14.15 1.27 0.95
C TRP A 128 14.14 1.18 2.49
N GLY A 129 14.48 0.01 3.06
CA GLY A 129 14.54 -0.19 4.51
C GLY A 129 13.20 0.01 5.21
N GLU A 130 13.22 0.64 6.37
CA GLU A 130 12.05 0.85 7.23
C GLU A 130 11.17 2.04 6.81
N ASP A 131 11.24 2.49 5.56
CA ASP A 131 10.41 3.60 5.09
C ASP A 131 8.93 3.18 4.94
N THR A 132 8.02 4.08 5.26
CA THR A 132 6.58 3.92 5.00
C THR A 132 6.22 4.44 3.61
N VAL A 133 5.19 3.88 2.99
CA VAL A 133 4.85 4.25 1.62
C VAL A 133 4.12 5.60 1.61
N SER A 134 4.67 6.58 0.89
CA SER A 134 4.08 7.92 0.76
C SER A 134 4.19 8.45 -0.68
N PHE A 135 3.26 9.30 -1.09
CA PHE A 135 3.30 9.92 -2.42
C PHE A 135 4.55 10.79 -2.60
N GLU A 136 4.90 11.57 -1.57
CA GLU A 136 6.02 12.50 -1.59
C GLU A 136 7.37 11.79 -1.69
N ARG A 137 7.54 10.61 -1.07
CA ARG A 137 8.83 9.88 -1.12
C ARG A 137 8.92 8.81 -2.19
N TYR A 138 7.80 8.28 -2.68
CA TYR A 138 7.77 7.15 -3.62
C TYR A 138 7.40 7.55 -5.03
N VAL A 139 6.65 8.64 -5.23
CA VAL A 139 6.17 9.04 -6.55
C VAL A 139 6.86 10.30 -7.02
N ARG A 140 6.89 11.35 -6.20
CA ARG A 140 7.41 12.66 -6.61
C ARG A 140 8.86 12.67 -7.07
N PRO A 141 9.80 11.96 -6.42
CA PRO A 141 11.17 11.87 -6.90
C PRO A 141 11.27 11.17 -8.26
N VAL A 142 10.36 10.24 -8.55
CA VAL A 142 10.33 9.52 -9.83
C VAL A 142 9.79 10.41 -10.92
N LEU A 143 8.67 11.12 -10.68
CA LEU A 143 8.13 12.08 -11.64
C LEU A 143 9.15 13.19 -11.94
N LYS A 144 9.78 13.74 -10.90
CA LYS A 144 10.80 14.78 -11.04
C LYS A 144 12.03 14.31 -11.82
N ARG A 145 12.41 13.04 -11.71
CA ARG A 145 13.61 12.53 -12.39
C ARG A 145 13.35 12.12 -13.84
N TYR A 146 12.17 11.56 -14.12
CA TYR A 146 11.91 10.86 -15.38
C TYR A 146 10.81 11.49 -16.22
N CYS A 147 10.03 12.41 -15.68
CA CYS A 147 8.85 12.96 -16.35
C CYS A 147 8.87 14.49 -16.45
N SER A 148 9.53 15.20 -15.53
CA SER A 148 9.43 16.66 -15.44
C SER A 148 9.99 17.42 -16.62
N GLU A 149 11.00 16.88 -17.32
CA GLU A 149 11.57 17.53 -18.52
C GLU A 149 10.49 17.83 -19.57
N CYS A 150 9.54 16.90 -19.76
CA CYS A 150 8.45 17.08 -20.71
C CYS A 150 7.17 17.64 -20.05
N HIS A 151 6.91 17.31 -18.78
CA HIS A 151 5.61 17.51 -18.13
C HIS A 151 5.57 18.63 -17.09
N GLU A 152 6.65 19.39 -16.91
CA GLU A 152 6.69 20.55 -16.01
C GLU A 152 7.28 21.78 -16.72
N GLY A 153 6.95 22.97 -16.21
CA GLY A 153 7.46 24.24 -16.77
C GLY A 153 7.16 24.41 -18.27
N ASP A 154 8.18 24.77 -19.04
CA ASP A 154 8.08 24.97 -20.49
C ASP A 154 8.19 23.68 -21.32
N GLY A 155 8.16 22.50 -20.67
CA GLY A 155 8.18 21.22 -21.35
C GLY A 155 7.02 21.06 -22.35
N ASP A 156 7.31 20.44 -23.49
CA ASP A 156 6.36 20.33 -24.61
C ASP A 156 5.04 19.62 -24.24
N ALA A 157 5.09 18.69 -23.30
CA ALA A 157 3.93 17.91 -22.87
C ALA A 157 3.15 18.56 -21.71
N THR A 158 3.64 19.65 -21.10
CA THR A 158 2.98 20.34 -19.97
C THR A 158 1.57 20.81 -20.34
N LYS A 159 1.37 21.28 -21.59
CA LYS A 159 0.05 21.71 -22.08
C LYS A 159 -0.98 20.57 -22.14
N THR A 160 -0.51 19.34 -22.30
CA THR A 160 -1.35 18.13 -22.35
C THR A 160 -1.52 17.51 -20.96
N LEU A 161 -0.43 17.45 -20.18
CA LEU A 161 -0.38 16.88 -18.85
C LEU A 161 0.69 17.61 -18.04
N ASP A 162 0.26 18.43 -17.10
CA ASP A 162 1.14 19.15 -16.16
C ASP A 162 1.29 18.40 -14.84
N LEU A 163 2.49 17.85 -14.60
CA LEU A 163 2.88 17.11 -13.41
C LEU A 163 3.54 17.98 -12.32
N SER A 164 3.55 19.30 -12.50
CA SER A 164 4.16 20.23 -11.55
C SER A 164 3.50 20.14 -10.19
N ALA A 165 4.34 20.21 -9.15
CA ALA A 165 3.90 20.29 -7.78
C ALA A 165 2.99 21.49 -7.54
N ARG A 166 1.74 21.25 -7.12
CA ARG A 166 0.81 22.33 -6.79
C ARG A 166 -0.30 21.87 -5.85
N PRO A 167 -0.77 22.77 -4.97
CA PRO A 167 -1.91 22.48 -4.11
C PRO A 167 -3.12 22.05 -4.95
N GLY A 168 -3.66 20.88 -4.63
CA GLY A 168 -4.96 20.43 -5.10
C GLY A 168 -6.03 20.66 -4.03
N LYS A 169 -7.15 19.93 -4.14
CA LYS A 169 -8.24 19.99 -3.16
C LYS A 169 -7.89 19.24 -1.87
N LEU A 170 -8.52 19.64 -0.76
CA LEU A 170 -8.56 18.89 0.51
C LEU A 170 -7.19 18.64 1.16
N GLY A 171 -6.19 19.48 0.84
CA GLY A 171 -4.84 19.37 1.41
C GLY A 171 -3.96 18.29 0.77
N PHE A 172 -4.32 17.82 -0.43
CA PHE A 172 -3.51 16.94 -1.26
C PHE A 172 -2.95 17.68 -2.46
N ASP A 173 -1.84 17.20 -3.01
CA ASP A 173 -1.29 17.67 -4.27
C ASP A 173 -2.24 17.39 -5.46
N GLN A 174 -2.26 18.29 -6.45
CA GLN A 174 -3.12 18.17 -7.63
C GLN A 174 -2.78 16.93 -8.47
N THR A 175 -1.51 16.58 -8.61
CA THR A 175 -1.06 15.41 -9.37
C THR A 175 -1.45 14.11 -8.69
N TYR A 176 -1.50 14.09 -7.35
CA TYR A 176 -2.04 12.95 -6.61
C TYR A 176 -3.50 12.68 -7.00
N TRP A 177 -4.34 13.72 -7.04
CA TRP A 177 -5.73 13.58 -7.47
C TRP A 177 -5.89 13.19 -8.94
N LEU A 178 -5.03 13.72 -9.79
CA LEU A 178 -5.00 13.38 -11.21
C LEU A 178 -4.70 11.90 -11.39
N LEU A 179 -3.58 11.41 -10.85
CA LEU A 179 -3.15 10.02 -11.00
C LEU A 179 -4.12 9.02 -10.37
N THR A 180 -4.81 9.39 -9.28
CA THR A 180 -5.82 8.57 -8.62
C THR A 180 -7.22 8.72 -9.23
N GLY A 181 -7.45 9.70 -10.11
CA GLY A 181 -8.69 9.82 -10.86
C GLY A 181 -9.90 10.23 -10.02
N ASN A 182 -9.71 11.01 -8.94
CA ASN A 182 -10.82 11.48 -8.09
C ASN A 182 -11.80 10.37 -7.64
N PRO A 183 -11.36 9.42 -6.80
CA PRO A 183 -12.20 8.34 -6.30
C PRO A 183 -13.52 8.85 -5.70
N THR A 184 -14.57 8.05 -5.85
CA THR A 184 -15.89 8.31 -5.27
C THR A 184 -16.01 7.72 -3.87
N TRP A 185 -16.98 8.22 -3.11
CA TRP A 185 -17.32 7.74 -1.77
C TRP A 185 -18.80 7.37 -1.71
N GLY A 186 -19.11 6.14 -1.26
CA GLY A 186 -20.48 5.68 -1.08
C GLY A 186 -21.26 5.48 -2.39
N LYS A 187 -20.58 5.51 -3.55
CA LYS A 187 -21.23 5.36 -4.86
C LYS A 187 -20.30 4.77 -5.93
N PRO A 188 -20.85 3.96 -6.86
CA PRO A 188 -20.15 3.43 -8.03
C PRO A 188 -19.27 4.48 -8.71
N TYR A 189 -17.98 4.20 -8.80
CA TYR A 189 -17.04 5.06 -9.52
C TYR A 189 -17.38 5.07 -11.01
N ARG A 190 -17.47 6.27 -11.59
CA ARG A 190 -17.66 6.48 -13.03
C ARG A 190 -16.55 7.38 -13.53
N GLN A 191 -15.75 6.89 -14.47
CA GLN A 191 -14.75 7.71 -15.13
C GLN A 191 -15.46 8.85 -15.90
N PRO A 192 -14.98 10.10 -15.81
CA PRO A 192 -15.52 11.19 -16.61
C PRO A 192 -15.42 10.89 -18.10
N ALA A 193 -16.44 11.25 -18.89
CA ALA A 193 -16.45 11.04 -20.34
C ALA A 193 -15.24 11.70 -21.04
N ASN A 194 -14.89 12.91 -20.58
CA ASN A 194 -13.74 13.68 -21.07
C ASN A 194 -12.65 13.73 -19.99
N ALA A 195 -12.21 12.56 -19.52
CA ALA A 195 -11.13 12.49 -18.54
C ALA A 195 -9.83 13.06 -19.15
N PRO A 196 -9.14 14.00 -18.47
CA PRO A 196 -7.90 14.56 -18.99
C PRO A 196 -6.79 13.50 -19.04
N PRO A 197 -5.72 13.72 -19.83
CA PRO A 197 -4.54 12.87 -19.81
C PRO A 197 -4.00 12.65 -18.39
N GLY A 198 -3.54 11.44 -18.09
CA GLY A 198 -3.05 11.07 -16.76
C GLY A 198 -4.14 10.83 -15.70
N PHE A 199 -5.42 10.99 -16.03
CA PHE A 199 -6.50 10.80 -15.07
C PHE A 199 -6.72 9.32 -14.71
N GLY A 200 -6.53 8.97 -13.43
CA GLY A 200 -6.80 7.62 -12.91
C GLY A 200 -5.80 6.55 -13.35
N ILE A 201 -4.65 6.94 -13.91
CA ILE A 201 -3.67 6.00 -14.47
C ILE A 201 -2.92 5.19 -13.41
N ALA A 202 -3.05 5.52 -12.12
CA ALA A 202 -2.51 4.67 -11.06
C ALA A 202 -3.13 3.27 -11.07
N GLY A 203 -4.42 3.15 -11.43
CA GLY A 203 -5.07 1.84 -11.60
C GLY A 203 -5.34 1.07 -10.30
N MET A 204 -5.39 1.75 -9.16
CA MET A 204 -5.74 1.15 -7.86
C MET A 204 -7.20 0.65 -7.82
N LEU A 205 -7.55 -0.09 -6.78
CA LEU A 205 -8.95 -0.51 -6.55
C LEU A 205 -9.80 0.69 -6.07
N MET A 206 -11.04 0.81 -6.55
CA MET A 206 -11.97 1.87 -6.13
C MET A 206 -12.84 1.36 -4.98
N VAL A 207 -12.25 1.29 -3.79
CA VAL A 207 -12.79 0.48 -2.68
C VAL A 207 -13.93 1.15 -1.93
N GLU A 208 -13.94 2.48 -1.88
CA GLU A 208 -15.04 3.29 -1.34
C GLU A 208 -16.09 3.63 -2.41
N GLY A 209 -15.93 3.07 -3.61
CA GLY A 209 -16.74 3.33 -4.79
C GLY A 209 -18.04 2.53 -4.81
N TYR A 210 -18.68 2.28 -3.66
CA TYR A 210 -19.90 1.47 -3.55
C TYR A 210 -20.79 1.98 -2.41
N ASP A 211 -22.12 1.76 -2.50
CA ASP A 211 -23.01 1.89 -1.33
C ASP A 211 -22.70 0.76 -0.34
N THR A 212 -22.90 0.98 0.97
CA THR A 212 -22.56 -0.02 2.00
C THR A 212 -23.38 -1.31 1.91
N ARG A 213 -24.51 -1.28 1.19
CA ARG A 213 -25.39 -2.43 0.94
C ARG A 213 -25.15 -3.07 -0.44
N ASP A 214 -24.25 -2.52 -1.25
CA ASP A 214 -23.99 -3.04 -2.58
C ASP A 214 -23.25 -4.38 -2.50
N PRO A 215 -23.83 -5.50 -2.98
CA PRO A 215 -23.20 -6.81 -2.90
C PRO A 215 -21.88 -6.87 -3.70
N VAL A 216 -21.69 -6.00 -4.70
CA VAL A 216 -20.44 -5.93 -5.47
C VAL A 216 -19.27 -5.50 -4.59
N ALA A 217 -19.51 -4.69 -3.54
CA ALA A 217 -18.48 -4.24 -2.61
C ALA A 217 -17.82 -5.39 -1.83
N TYR A 218 -18.53 -6.52 -1.68
CA TYR A 218 -18.06 -7.70 -0.93
C TYR A 218 -17.42 -8.77 -1.83
N GLN A 219 -17.40 -8.57 -3.14
CA GLN A 219 -16.79 -9.51 -4.07
C GLN A 219 -15.27 -9.41 -4.04
N THR A 220 -14.60 -10.56 -4.05
CA THR A 220 -13.15 -10.60 -4.20
C THR A 220 -12.80 -10.25 -5.64
N PRO A 221 -11.98 -9.21 -5.87
CA PRO A 221 -11.56 -8.86 -7.22
C PRO A 221 -10.83 -10.03 -7.88
N LYS A 222 -11.14 -10.27 -9.16
CA LYS A 222 -10.38 -11.26 -9.94
C LYS A 222 -8.90 -10.86 -9.98
N PRO A 223 -7.97 -11.82 -9.86
CA PRO A 223 -6.54 -11.52 -9.94
C PRO A 223 -6.16 -10.81 -11.25
N MET A 224 -5.08 -10.04 -11.23
CA MET A 224 -4.49 -9.39 -12.42
C MET A 224 -5.42 -8.42 -13.16
N THR A 225 -6.40 -7.83 -12.49
CA THR A 225 -7.34 -6.86 -13.09
C THR A 225 -7.06 -5.41 -12.72
N ARG A 226 -6.28 -5.15 -11.67
CA ARG A 226 -6.02 -3.83 -11.08
C ARG A 226 -4.61 -3.79 -10.47
N LEU A 227 -4.29 -2.69 -9.79
CA LEU A 227 -3.00 -2.42 -9.14
C LEU A 227 -1.86 -2.37 -10.17
N SER A 228 -0.61 -2.51 -9.73
CA SER A 228 0.57 -2.34 -10.61
C SER A 228 0.59 -3.27 -11.82
N TYR A 229 -0.03 -4.45 -11.74
CA TYR A 229 -0.06 -5.39 -12.87
C TYR A 229 -0.88 -4.87 -14.07
N LYS A 230 -1.88 -4.02 -13.83
CA LYS A 230 -2.72 -3.39 -14.87
C LYS A 230 -2.67 -1.87 -14.84
N SER A 231 -1.68 -1.28 -14.17
CA SER A 231 -1.58 0.16 -14.00
C SER A 231 -0.96 0.80 -15.24
N PRO A 232 -1.68 1.70 -15.95
CA PRO A 232 -1.08 2.43 -17.06
C PRO A 232 0.13 3.26 -16.61
N LEU A 233 0.15 3.79 -15.39
CA LEU A 233 1.31 4.48 -14.83
C LEU A 233 2.55 3.58 -14.80
N ILE A 234 2.42 2.34 -14.31
CA ILE A 234 3.54 1.39 -14.24
C ILE A 234 3.97 0.96 -15.64
N ASP A 235 3.05 0.76 -16.56
CA ASP A 235 3.38 0.40 -17.94
C ASP A 235 4.11 1.54 -18.69
N LEU A 236 3.68 2.79 -18.51
CA LEU A 236 4.37 3.96 -19.04
C LEU A 236 5.78 4.10 -18.45
N ALA A 237 5.93 3.90 -17.14
CA ALA A 237 7.21 4.02 -16.45
C ALA A 237 8.21 2.90 -16.78
N SER A 238 7.74 1.70 -17.15
CA SER A 238 8.59 0.50 -17.27
C SER A 238 8.86 0.04 -18.71
N SER A 239 7.96 0.34 -19.65
CA SER A 239 7.97 -0.30 -20.97
C SER A 239 8.97 0.28 -21.97
N GLY A 240 9.43 1.52 -21.79
CA GLY A 240 10.21 2.23 -22.81
C GLY A 240 9.39 2.73 -24.00
N LYS A 241 8.08 2.44 -24.06
CA LYS A 241 7.22 2.83 -25.19
C LYS A 241 6.83 4.30 -25.15
N HIS A 242 6.80 4.89 -23.95
CA HIS A 242 6.53 6.31 -23.77
C HIS A 242 7.83 7.10 -23.91
N TYR A 243 8.12 7.54 -25.14
CA TYR A 243 9.29 8.38 -25.46
C TYR A 243 10.63 7.82 -24.95
N LYS A 244 10.82 6.50 -25.03
CA LYS A 244 12.03 5.79 -24.57
C LYS A 244 12.31 5.90 -23.06
N VAL A 245 11.38 6.45 -22.27
CA VAL A 245 11.50 6.52 -20.81
C VAL A 245 11.43 5.12 -20.22
N LYS A 246 12.46 4.77 -19.44
CA LYS A 246 12.52 3.54 -18.65
C LYS A 246 13.08 3.85 -17.28
N VAL A 247 12.22 3.83 -16.27
CA VAL A 247 12.59 4.12 -14.89
C VAL A 247 13.52 3.04 -14.34
N ASP A 248 14.51 3.46 -13.53
CA ASP A 248 15.43 2.55 -12.84
C ASP A 248 14.70 1.56 -11.92
N ALA A 249 15.36 0.43 -11.61
CA ALA A 249 14.73 -0.66 -10.86
C ALA A 249 14.21 -0.23 -9.47
N LEU A 250 14.93 0.63 -8.75
CA LEU A 250 14.53 1.05 -7.40
C LEU A 250 13.33 2.00 -7.47
N SER A 251 13.41 3.03 -8.31
CA SER A 251 12.31 3.99 -8.53
C SER A 251 11.05 3.29 -9.04
N LEU A 252 11.19 2.32 -9.95
CA LEU A 252 10.06 1.54 -10.45
C LEU A 252 9.43 0.70 -9.34
N ARG A 253 10.23 0.05 -8.49
CA ARG A 253 9.71 -0.71 -7.33
C ARG A 253 8.99 0.19 -6.33
N LYS A 254 9.42 1.45 -6.16
CA LYS A 254 8.70 2.43 -5.34
C LYS A 254 7.35 2.81 -5.94
N LEU A 255 7.26 3.08 -7.25
CA LEU A 255 5.98 3.33 -7.92
C LEU A 255 5.03 2.14 -7.81
N ILE A 256 5.53 0.92 -8.06
CA ILE A 256 4.78 -0.33 -7.93
C ILE A 256 4.23 -0.47 -6.50
N ALA A 257 5.08 -0.28 -5.48
CA ALA A 257 4.68 -0.34 -4.08
C ALA A 257 3.61 0.71 -3.74
N TRP A 258 3.73 1.94 -4.24
CA TRP A 258 2.74 2.99 -4.04
C TRP A 258 1.37 2.62 -4.63
N VAL A 259 1.32 2.15 -5.88
CA VAL A 259 0.07 1.70 -6.51
C VAL A 259 -0.53 0.51 -5.74
N ASP A 260 0.27 -0.50 -5.44
CA ASP A 260 -0.18 -1.74 -4.81
C ASP A 260 -0.65 -1.55 -3.36
N THR A 261 -0.10 -0.57 -2.67
CA THR A 261 -0.53 -0.20 -1.31
C THR A 261 -1.69 0.79 -1.31
N MET A 262 -2.40 0.90 -2.42
CA MET A 262 -3.63 1.70 -2.58
C MET A 262 -3.38 3.22 -2.57
N CYS A 263 -2.24 3.62 -3.12
CA CYS A 263 -1.87 5.01 -3.34
C CYS A 263 -1.96 5.86 -2.06
N PRO A 264 -1.27 5.53 -0.96
CA PRO A 264 -1.25 6.38 0.21
C PRO A 264 -0.63 7.74 -0.15
N TYR A 265 -1.17 8.82 0.42
CA TYR A 265 -0.59 10.15 0.27
C TYR A 265 0.54 10.38 1.27
N ARG A 266 0.32 9.99 2.53
CA ARG A 266 1.26 10.20 3.66
C ARG A 266 1.80 8.88 4.20
N GLY A 267 3.07 8.86 4.56
CA GLY A 267 3.67 7.89 5.46
C GLY A 267 3.67 8.40 6.91
N ASP A 268 4.34 7.69 7.83
CA ASP A 268 4.49 8.14 9.22
C ASP A 268 5.20 9.49 9.27
N GLU A 269 6.27 9.69 8.50
CA GLU A 269 7.07 10.91 8.50
C GLU A 269 6.23 12.15 8.13
N GLU A 270 5.40 12.10 7.07
CA GLU A 270 4.52 13.24 6.72
C GLU A 270 3.37 13.42 7.72
N VAL A 271 2.94 12.36 8.41
CA VAL A 271 1.98 12.49 9.50
C VAL A 271 2.65 13.20 10.69
N ARG A 272 3.89 12.85 11.05
CA ARG A 272 4.63 13.43 12.18
C ARG A 272 5.08 14.88 11.95
N GLN A 273 5.04 15.35 10.71
CA GLN A 273 5.23 16.78 10.41
C GLN A 273 4.03 17.64 10.79
N ILE A 274 2.84 17.05 11.00
CA ILE A 274 1.64 17.80 11.42
C ILE A 274 1.76 18.13 12.91
N ASN A 275 1.78 19.42 13.24
CA ASN A 275 1.81 19.88 14.63
C ASN A 275 0.67 19.31 15.47
N ASP A 276 0.94 19.13 16.75
CA ASP A 276 -0.10 18.73 17.70
C ASP A 276 -1.25 19.75 17.71
N PRO A 277 -2.51 19.29 17.77
CA PRO A 277 -3.68 20.16 17.81
C PRO A 277 -3.61 21.23 18.90
N LYS A 278 -3.93 22.47 18.51
CA LYS A 278 -4.20 23.58 19.43
C LYS A 278 -5.58 24.13 19.11
N PHE A 279 -6.49 24.09 20.09
CA PHE A 279 -7.87 24.56 19.96
C PHE A 279 -8.43 24.95 21.33
N GLN A 280 -9.51 25.73 21.34
CA GLN A 280 -10.15 26.17 22.57
C GLN A 280 -10.57 24.97 23.44
N GLY A 281 -10.23 25.02 24.73
CA GLY A 281 -10.54 23.93 25.67
C GLY A 281 -9.58 22.75 25.62
N VAL A 282 -8.53 22.76 24.78
CA VAL A 282 -7.54 21.67 24.75
C VAL A 282 -6.83 21.47 26.10
N ASP A 283 -6.67 22.55 26.88
CA ASP A 283 -6.04 22.51 28.20
C ASP A 283 -6.96 21.93 29.30
N TRP A 284 -8.26 21.80 29.03
CA TRP A 284 -9.21 21.15 29.94
C TRP A 284 -9.22 19.62 29.78
N LEU A 285 -8.56 19.09 28.75
CA LEU A 285 -8.51 17.67 28.46
C LEU A 285 -7.43 16.98 29.30
N SER A 286 -7.81 15.94 30.05
CA SER A 286 -6.86 15.10 30.79
C SER A 286 -5.86 14.38 29.86
N ILE A 287 -6.27 14.10 28.62
CA ILE A 287 -5.42 13.56 27.56
C ILE A 287 -5.56 14.45 26.33
N LYS A 288 -4.49 15.19 26.01
CA LYS A 288 -4.45 16.06 24.83
C LYS A 288 -4.28 15.22 23.56
N PRO A 289 -5.01 15.51 22.47
CA PRO A 289 -4.77 14.87 21.19
C PRO A 289 -3.37 15.25 20.69
N ARG A 290 -2.65 14.27 20.15
CA ARG A 290 -1.28 14.43 19.64
C ARG A 290 -1.18 13.85 18.24
N ILE A 291 -0.26 14.40 17.45
CA ILE A 291 0.09 13.93 16.11
C ILE A 291 1.61 13.86 15.97
N LYS A 292 2.28 15.01 15.99
CA LYS A 292 3.75 15.09 15.97
C LYS A 292 4.36 14.35 17.14
N THR A 293 3.82 14.56 18.35
CA THR A 293 4.35 13.95 19.59
C THR A 293 3.55 12.74 20.05
N ALA A 294 2.64 12.20 19.22
CA ALA A 294 1.89 11.00 19.59
C ALA A 294 2.85 9.82 19.80
N PRO A 295 2.65 8.97 20.81
CA PRO A 295 3.57 7.90 21.13
C PRO A 295 3.68 6.89 19.99
N ARG A 296 4.87 6.31 19.78
CA ARG A 296 5.02 5.08 19.00
C ARG A 296 4.80 3.91 19.94
N VAL A 297 3.67 3.23 19.80
CA VAL A 297 3.32 2.10 20.66
C VAL A 297 3.85 0.83 20.04
N ILE A 298 4.84 0.24 20.68
CA ILE A 298 5.25 -1.14 20.44
C ILE A 298 4.30 -1.99 21.31
N ARG A 299 3.22 -2.53 20.71
CA ARG A 299 2.43 -3.57 21.39
C ARG A 299 3.33 -4.79 21.61
N PRO A 300 3.08 -5.66 22.61
CA PRO A 300 3.99 -6.74 22.93
C PRO A 300 4.27 -7.61 21.68
N GLY A 301 5.44 -7.40 21.06
CA GLY A 301 5.97 -8.12 19.90
C GLY A 301 7.05 -7.32 19.14
N PRO A 302 8.17 -7.93 18.71
CA PRO A 302 8.59 -9.33 18.87
C PRO A 302 9.39 -9.55 20.18
N VAL A 303 9.30 -10.76 20.74
CA VAL A 303 10.28 -11.22 21.73
C VAL A 303 11.50 -11.63 20.91
N ASP A 304 12.58 -10.84 20.94
CA ASP A 304 13.78 -11.15 20.18
C ASP A 304 14.31 -12.55 20.54
N GLU A 305 14.72 -13.35 19.55
CA GLU A 305 15.37 -14.65 19.79
C GLU A 305 16.65 -14.54 20.64
N LYS A 306 17.24 -13.33 20.72
CA LYS A 306 18.47 -13.08 21.48
C LYS A 306 18.32 -13.22 23.00
N THR A 307 17.10 -13.29 23.55
CA THR A 307 16.88 -13.53 24.98
C THR A 307 16.86 -15.01 25.37
N TYR A 308 16.98 -15.95 24.42
CA TYR A 308 17.12 -17.38 24.70
C TYR A 308 18.44 -17.93 24.11
N SER A 309 19.56 -17.49 24.67
CA SER A 309 20.84 -18.22 24.56
C SER A 309 21.33 -18.72 25.91
N HIS A 310 20.44 -18.99 26.88
CA HIS A 310 20.79 -19.75 28.08
C HIS A 310 19.53 -20.46 28.61
N ARG A 311 19.32 -21.70 28.17
CA ARG A 311 18.81 -22.85 28.93
C ARG A 311 18.67 -24.05 28.01
#